data_AF-A0A518AZJ4-F1
#
_entry.id   AF-A0A518AZJ4-F1
#
_cell.length_a   1.000
_cell.length_b   1.000
_cell.length_c   1.000
_cell.angle_alpha   90.00
_cell.angle_beta   90.00
_cell.angle_gamma   90.00
#
_symmetry.space_group_name_H-M   'P 1'
#
loop_
_entity.id
_entity.type
_entity.pdbx_description
1 polymer ?
#
loop_
_entity_poly.entity_id
_entity_poly.type
_entity_poly.pdbx_seq_one_letter_code
_entity_poly.pdbx_strand_id
1 'polypeptide(L)'
;MRHAHGSWAAYATSDADMGIGMTLKIVSGRWSIEEHFHDVKEVLGAGQQQVRNLDSNIGCWNLCGWLYAMVELECWDAPAEQLVDRDDRPWDNPGRRPSHADRRRRIARDMLRDALWADLASGPDHPKIRLRFEHLLALAS
;
A
#
# COMPACT_ATOMS: atom_id res chain seq x y z
N MET A 1 -14.74 -3.93 -15.55
CA MET A 1 -15.77 -4.24 -16.57
C MET A 1 -16.11 -2.96 -17.32
N ARG A 2 -15.71 -2.84 -18.58
CA ARG A 2 -16.08 -1.70 -19.42
C ARG A 2 -17.42 -2.02 -20.07
N HIS A 3 -18.49 -1.48 -19.51
CA HIS A 3 -19.82 -1.58 -20.11
C HIS A 3 -19.80 -0.78 -21.42
N ALA A 4 -20.05 -1.45 -22.55
CA ALA A 4 -20.28 -0.77 -23.82
C ALA A 4 -21.45 0.22 -23.62
N HIS A 5 -21.38 1.40 -24.23
CA HIS A 5 -22.49 2.37 -24.15
C HIS A 5 -23.81 1.69 -24.53
N GLY A 6 -24.76 1.63 -23.59
CA GLY A 6 -26.05 0.95 -23.74
C GLY A 6 -26.19 -0.44 -23.11
N SER A 7 -25.15 -1.00 -22.46
CA SER A 7 -25.30 -2.29 -21.76
C SER A 7 -25.86 -2.10 -20.34
N TRP A 8 -26.93 -2.81 -19.99
CA TRP A 8 -27.46 -2.87 -18.63
C TRP A 8 -26.73 -3.92 -17.79
N ALA A 9 -26.63 -3.70 -16.48
CA ALA A 9 -26.11 -4.66 -15.52
C ALA A 9 -27.13 -4.85 -14.40
N ALA A 10 -27.51 -6.10 -14.12
CA ALA A 10 -28.36 -6.42 -12.97
C ALA A 10 -27.49 -6.66 -11.73
N TYR A 11 -27.97 -6.12 -10.61
CA TYR A 11 -27.42 -6.36 -9.28
C TYR A 11 -28.54 -6.88 -8.39
N ALA A 12 -28.24 -7.88 -7.57
CA ALA A 12 -29.18 -8.49 -6.64
C ALA A 12 -28.55 -8.55 -5.23
N THR A 13 -29.38 -8.54 -4.21
CA THR A 13 -28.99 -8.66 -2.80
C THR A 13 -29.87 -9.71 -2.13
N SER A 14 -29.30 -10.45 -1.17
CA SER A 14 -30.05 -11.36 -0.31
C SER A 14 -30.71 -10.64 0.88
N ASP A 15 -30.33 -9.39 1.13
CA ASP A 15 -30.93 -8.54 2.16
C ASP A 15 -32.14 -7.81 1.58
N ALA A 16 -33.33 -8.18 2.04
CA ALA A 16 -34.61 -7.67 1.53
C ALA A 16 -34.88 -6.21 1.94
N ASP A 17 -34.26 -5.74 3.02
CA ASP A 17 -34.46 -4.39 3.55
C ASP A 17 -33.41 -3.40 3.00
N MET A 18 -32.41 -3.89 2.26
CA MET A 18 -31.34 -3.07 1.71
C MET A 18 -31.84 -2.14 0.60
N GLY A 19 -31.75 -0.83 0.84
CA GLY A 19 -32.08 0.18 -0.16
C GLY A 19 -31.13 0.18 -1.37
N ILE A 20 -31.66 0.55 -2.54
CA ILE A 20 -30.95 0.60 -3.83
C ILE A 20 -29.62 1.36 -3.73
N GLY A 21 -29.59 2.50 -3.02
CA GLY A 21 -28.38 3.29 -2.86
C GLY A 21 -27.26 2.54 -2.14
N MET A 22 -27.60 1.71 -1.15
CA MET A 22 -26.62 0.88 -0.44
C MET A 22 -26.13 -0.26 -1.33
N THR A 23 -27.02 -0.90 -2.09
CA THR A 23 -26.65 -1.92 -3.08
C THR A 23 -25.63 -1.38 -4.08
N LEU A 24 -25.89 -0.20 -4.67
CA LEU A 24 -24.97 0.45 -5.60
C LEU A 24 -23.64 0.83 -4.93
N LYS A 25 -23.67 1.26 -3.67
CA LYS A 25 -22.45 1.56 -2.91
C LYS A 25 -21.60 0.31 -2.70
N ILE A 26 -22.17 -0.80 -2.26
CA ILE A 26 -21.45 -2.08 -2.08
C ILE A 26 -20.85 -2.54 -3.42
N VAL A 27 -21.65 -2.53 -4.49
CA VAL A 27 -21.21 -2.92 -5.82
C VAL A 27 -20.06 -2.03 -6.31
N SER A 28 -20.14 -0.71 -6.09
CA SER A 28 -19.07 0.23 -6.46
C SER A 28 -17.77 -0.05 -5.70
N GLY A 29 -17.88 -0.50 -4.45
CA GLY A 29 -16.73 -0.88 -3.62
C GLY A 29 -16.05 -2.17 -4.06
N ARG A 30 -16.71 -3.02 -4.87
CA ARG A 30 -16.17 -4.32 -5.31
C ARG A 30 -14.83 -4.19 -6.06
N TRP A 31 -14.58 -3.06 -6.72
CA TRP A 31 -13.32 -2.84 -7.44
C TRP A 31 -12.09 -2.84 -6.52
N SER A 32 -12.27 -2.64 -5.21
CA SER A 32 -11.18 -2.70 -4.23
C SER A 32 -10.45 -4.05 -4.23
N ILE A 33 -11.11 -5.15 -4.62
CA ILE A 33 -10.47 -6.47 -4.70
C ILE A 33 -9.45 -6.53 -5.85
N GLU A 34 -9.73 -5.85 -6.96
CA GLU A 34 -8.83 -5.80 -8.11
C GLU A 34 -7.61 -4.92 -7.79
N GLU A 35 -7.84 -3.80 -7.11
CA GLU A 35 -6.79 -2.93 -6.59
C GLU A 35 -5.88 -3.71 -5.61
N HIS A 36 -6.46 -4.47 -4.68
CA HIS A 36 -5.71 -5.34 -3.79
C HIS A 36 -4.85 -6.37 -4.54
N PHE A 37 -5.41 -7.08 -5.53
CA PHE A 37 -4.64 -8.06 -6.31
C PHE A 37 -3.55 -7.41 -7.16
N HIS A 38 -3.78 -6.20 -7.65
CA HIS A 38 -2.75 -5.42 -8.34
C HIS A 38 -1.60 -5.08 -7.40
N ASP A 39 -1.88 -4.54 -6.22
CA ASP A 39 -0.86 -4.15 -5.25
C ASP A 39 -0.06 -5.36 -4.73
N VAL A 40 -0.72 -6.48 -4.44
CA VAL A 40 -0.03 -7.73 -4.03
C VAL A 40 0.95 -8.21 -5.11
N LYS A 41 0.62 -8.05 -6.40
CA LYS A 41 1.49 -8.47 -7.49
C LYS A 41 2.61 -7.48 -7.76
N GLU A 42 2.28 -6.20 -7.91
CA GLU A 42 3.20 -5.16 -8.38
C GLU A 42 4.04 -4.55 -7.26
N VAL A 43 3.47 -4.37 -6.06
CA VAL A 43 4.18 -3.76 -4.92
C VAL A 43 4.92 -4.81 -4.09
N LEU A 44 4.31 -5.97 -3.88
CA LEU A 44 4.90 -7.05 -3.07
C LEU A 44 5.61 -8.13 -3.91
N GLY A 45 5.50 -8.07 -5.25
CA GLY A 45 6.20 -8.98 -6.14
C GLY A 45 5.69 -10.42 -6.07
N ALA A 46 4.41 -10.65 -5.71
CA ALA A 46 3.87 -12.00 -5.58
C ALA A 46 3.95 -12.80 -6.90
N GLY A 47 3.97 -12.13 -8.06
CA GLY A 47 4.17 -12.76 -9.37
C GLY A 47 5.62 -13.03 -9.77
N GLN A 48 6.60 -12.55 -8.99
CA GLN A 48 8.04 -12.62 -9.29
C GLN A 48 8.80 -13.62 -8.41
N GLN A 49 8.08 -14.51 -7.72
CA GLN A 49 8.65 -15.48 -6.79
C GLN A 49 9.42 -16.59 -7.53
N GLN A 50 10.71 -16.74 -7.24
CA GLN A 50 11.60 -17.74 -7.84
C GLN A 50 11.78 -18.98 -6.95
N VAL A 51 10.67 -19.54 -6.47
CA VAL A 51 10.67 -20.73 -5.58
C VAL A 51 10.60 -22.04 -6.38
N ARG A 52 11.16 -23.11 -5.81
CA ARG A 52 11.41 -24.38 -6.53
C ARG A 52 10.27 -25.39 -6.51
N ASN A 53 9.22 -25.17 -5.73
CA ASN A 53 8.06 -26.08 -5.66
C ASN A 53 6.75 -25.31 -5.40
N LEU A 54 5.63 -26.00 -5.66
CA LEU A 54 4.28 -25.44 -5.54
C LEU A 54 3.96 -25.01 -4.11
N ASP A 55 4.29 -25.84 -3.11
CA ASP A 55 3.98 -25.53 -1.71
C ASP A 55 4.68 -24.25 -1.23
N SER A 56 5.92 -24.05 -1.67
CA SER A 56 6.68 -22.82 -1.40
C SER A 56 6.07 -21.62 -2.11
N ASN A 57 5.54 -21.80 -3.33
CA ASN A 57 4.84 -20.73 -4.05
C ASN A 57 3.54 -20.33 -3.34
N ILE A 58 2.76 -21.32 -2.90
CA ILE A 58 1.56 -21.09 -2.10
C ILE A 58 1.91 -20.38 -0.79
N GLY A 59 2.99 -20.82 -0.11
CA GLY A 59 3.50 -20.18 1.10
C GLY A 59 3.87 -18.73 0.88
N CYS A 60 4.65 -18.44 -0.16
CA CYS A 60 5.06 -17.07 -0.49
C CYS A 60 3.86 -16.20 -0.90
N TRP A 61 2.88 -16.72 -1.66
CA TRP A 61 1.63 -16.01 -1.96
C TRP A 61 0.89 -15.56 -0.70
N ASN A 62 0.72 -16.48 0.26
CA ASN A 62 0.08 -16.16 1.54
C ASN A 62 0.91 -15.14 2.34
N LEU A 63 2.24 -15.27 2.35
CA LEU A 63 3.10 -14.30 3.02
C LEU A 63 2.94 -12.89 2.43
N CYS A 64 2.87 -12.75 1.10
CA CYS A 64 2.56 -11.47 0.46
C CYS A 64 1.19 -10.94 0.92
N GLY A 65 0.15 -11.78 0.97
CA GLY A 65 -1.17 -11.39 1.49
C GLY A 65 -1.14 -10.90 2.94
N TRP A 66 -0.41 -11.59 3.81
CA TRP A 66 -0.23 -11.17 5.21
C TRP A 66 0.54 -9.86 5.33
N LEU A 67 1.63 -9.70 4.58
CA LEU A 67 2.39 -8.46 4.55
C LEU A 67 1.53 -7.29 4.07
N TYR A 68 0.71 -7.49 3.03
CA TYR A 68 -0.25 -6.49 2.58
C TYR A 68 -1.17 -6.06 3.73
N ALA A 69 -1.80 -7.04 4.40
CA ALA A 69 -2.75 -6.78 5.47
C ALA A 69 -2.10 -6.03 6.65
N MET A 70 -0.89 -6.41 7.05
CA MET A 70 -0.16 -5.74 8.13
C MET A 70 0.16 -4.28 7.78
N VAL A 71 0.58 -3.99 6.55
CA VAL A 71 0.85 -2.61 6.10
C VAL A 71 -0.43 -1.76 6.13
N GLU A 72 -1.55 -2.30 5.64
CA GLU A 72 -2.84 -1.60 5.65
C GLU A 72 -3.35 -1.37 7.07
N LEU A 73 -3.24 -2.36 7.96
CA LEU A 73 -3.63 -2.24 9.37
C LEU A 73 -2.79 -1.20 10.10
N GLU A 74 -1.47 -1.21 9.90
CA GLU A 74 -0.56 -0.25 10.54
C GLU A 74 -0.83 1.20 10.11
N CYS A 75 -1.37 1.39 8.91
CA CYS A 75 -1.70 2.71 8.37
C CYS A 75 -3.18 3.06 8.46
N TRP A 76 -4.00 2.25 9.13
CA TRP A 76 -5.47 2.35 9.10
C TRP A 76 -5.98 3.73 9.56
N ASP A 77 -5.47 4.21 10.69
CA ASP A 77 -5.84 5.49 11.29
C ASP A 77 -4.86 6.63 10.97
N ALA A 78 -3.85 6.36 10.13
CA ALA A 78 -2.85 7.36 9.77
C ALA A 78 -3.43 8.36 8.74
N PRO A 79 -3.28 9.68 8.98
CA PRO A 79 -3.75 10.68 8.03
C PRO A 79 -2.92 10.64 6.74
N ALA A 80 -3.54 10.98 5.61
CA ALA A 80 -2.92 10.85 4.29
C ALA A 80 -1.63 11.66 4.15
N GLU A 81 -1.56 12.81 4.80
CA GLU A 81 -0.42 13.72 4.81
C GLU A 81 0.82 13.11 5.50
N GLN A 82 0.63 12.13 6.38
CA GLN A 82 1.75 11.41 7.02
C GLN A 82 2.23 10.20 6.20
N LEU A 83 1.41 9.72 5.28
CA LEU A 83 1.67 8.52 4.49
C LEU A 83 2.31 8.84 3.14
N VAL A 84 2.20 10.09 2.69
CA VAL A 84 2.52 10.50 1.33
C VAL A 84 3.42 11.73 1.35
N ASP A 85 4.56 11.62 0.69
CA ASP A 85 5.42 12.75 0.30
C ASP A 85 5.45 12.81 -1.24
N ARG A 86 5.10 13.96 -1.84
CA ARG A 86 5.06 14.16 -3.30
C ARG A 86 5.83 15.38 -3.76
N ASP A 87 6.71 15.92 -2.92
CA ASP A 87 7.45 17.14 -3.25
C ASP A 87 8.29 16.97 -4.53
N ASP A 88 8.69 15.73 -4.83
CA ASP A 88 9.44 15.33 -6.02
C ASP A 88 8.58 15.11 -7.28
N ARG A 89 7.25 15.10 -7.15
CA ARG A 89 6.28 14.73 -8.20
C ARG A 89 5.21 15.81 -8.39
N PRO A 90 5.58 17.03 -8.86
CA PRO A 90 4.64 18.15 -9.01
C PRO A 90 3.53 17.91 -10.04
N TRP A 91 3.68 16.91 -10.91
CA TRP A 91 2.64 16.49 -11.86
C TRP A 91 1.61 15.52 -11.27
N ASP A 92 1.83 15.01 -10.06
CA ASP A 92 0.92 14.08 -9.39
C ASP A 92 -0.18 14.85 -8.63
N ASN A 93 -1.38 14.27 -8.55
CA ASN A 93 -2.51 14.89 -7.89
C ASN A 93 -2.28 14.93 -6.36
N PRO A 94 -2.20 16.11 -5.72
CA PRO A 94 -1.95 16.22 -4.28
C PRO A 94 -3.11 15.66 -3.44
N GLY A 95 -4.34 15.66 -3.97
CA GLY A 95 -5.52 15.12 -3.29
C GLY A 95 -5.77 13.62 -3.54
N ARG A 96 -4.88 12.91 -4.24
CA ARG A 96 -5.06 11.46 -4.45
C ARG A 96 -4.81 10.72 -3.13
N ARG A 97 -5.67 9.75 -2.84
CA ARG A 97 -5.51 8.84 -1.69
C ARG A 97 -4.11 8.20 -1.67
N PRO A 98 -3.53 7.93 -0.49
CA PRO A 98 -2.32 7.14 -0.36
C PRO A 98 -2.50 5.75 -0.99
N SER A 99 -1.52 5.32 -1.79
CA SER A 99 -1.48 3.96 -2.32
C SER A 99 -0.89 2.98 -1.30
N HIS A 100 -1.06 1.68 -1.53
CA HIS A 100 -0.36 0.65 -0.75
C HIS A 100 1.17 0.84 -0.79
N ALA A 101 1.70 1.26 -1.93
CA ALA A 101 3.13 1.56 -2.09
C ALA A 101 3.59 2.73 -1.20
N ASP A 102 2.78 3.79 -1.07
CA ASP A 102 3.09 4.94 -0.20
C ASP A 102 3.14 4.49 1.27
N ARG A 103 2.15 3.71 1.72
CA ARG A 103 2.09 3.14 3.08
C ARG A 103 3.30 2.25 3.37
N ARG A 104 3.60 1.30 2.48
CA ARG A 104 4.76 0.41 2.60
C ARG A 104 6.06 1.19 2.65
N ARG A 105 6.22 2.21 1.80
CA ARG A 105 7.40 3.07 1.76
C ARG A 105 7.58 3.84 3.08
N ARG A 106 6.50 4.39 3.65
CA ARG A 106 6.51 5.06 4.95
C ARG A 106 7.02 4.13 6.06
N ILE A 107 6.46 2.93 6.17
CA ILE A 107 6.88 1.92 7.15
C ILE A 107 8.35 1.54 6.94
N ALA A 108 8.76 1.24 5.70
CA ALA A 108 10.14 0.88 5.40
C ALA A 108 11.12 2.01 5.75
N ARG A 109 10.76 3.26 5.46
CA ARG A 109 11.56 4.45 5.82
C ARG A 109 11.73 4.58 7.33
N ASP A 110 10.65 4.37 8.10
CA ASP A 110 10.69 4.45 9.55
C ASP A 110 11.50 3.30 10.17
N MET A 111 11.35 2.07 9.68
CA MET A 111 12.17 0.92 10.11
C MET A 111 13.66 1.12 9.82
N LEU A 112 14.01 1.63 8.63
CA LEU A 112 15.40 1.93 8.26
C LEU A 112 15.96 3.06 9.13
N ARG A 113 15.18 4.11 9.35
CA ARG A 113 15.52 5.22 10.25
C ARG A 113 15.84 4.68 11.65
N ASP A 114 14.96 3.86 12.22
CA ASP A 114 15.13 3.33 13.58
C ASP A 114 16.33 2.40 13.70
N ALA A 115 16.52 1.49 12.74
CA ALA A 115 17.67 0.57 12.72
C ALA A 115 19.01 1.35 12.67
N LEU A 116 19.09 2.35 11.78
CA LEU A 116 20.30 3.13 11.61
C LEU A 116 20.55 4.07 12.79
N TRP A 117 19.49 4.60 13.41
CA TRP A 117 19.63 5.37 14.66
C TRP A 117 20.10 4.53 15.83
N ALA A 118 19.62 3.29 15.96
CA ALA A 118 20.10 2.37 16.99
C ALA A 118 21.61 2.13 16.88
N ASP A 119 22.12 1.96 15.66
CA ASP A 119 23.55 1.77 15.41
C ASP A 119 24.36 3.07 15.65
N LEU A 120 23.85 4.22 15.19
CA LEU A 120 24.54 5.51 15.32
C LEU A 120 24.57 6.05 16.76
N ALA A 121 23.57 5.72 17.59
CA ALA A 121 23.53 6.10 18.99
C ALA A 121 24.69 5.52 19.82
N SER A 122 25.43 4.54 19.27
CA SER A 122 26.64 3.99 19.88
C SER A 122 27.90 4.83 19.64
N GLY A 123 27.84 5.88 18.81
CA GLY A 123 28.96 6.80 18.51
C GLY A 123 28.69 8.25 18.92
N PRO A 124 29.64 9.19 18.69
CA PRO A 124 29.44 10.61 18.97
C PRO A 124 28.29 11.18 18.11
N ASP A 125 27.28 11.78 18.75
CA ASP A 125 26.15 12.43 18.07
C ASP A 125 26.64 13.68 17.29
N HIS A 126 26.97 13.46 16.01
CA HIS A 126 27.50 14.51 15.14
C HIS A 126 26.40 15.04 14.21
N PRO A 127 25.98 16.31 14.31
CA PRO A 127 24.84 16.86 13.57
C PRO A 127 24.99 16.79 12.04
N LYS A 128 26.23 16.86 11.51
CA LYS A 128 26.47 16.65 10.06
C LYS A 128 26.16 15.22 9.58
N ILE A 129 26.33 14.20 10.43
CA ILE A 129 26.00 12.81 10.07
C ILE A 129 24.48 12.68 9.98
N ARG A 130 23.76 13.26 10.96
CA ARG A 130 22.29 13.31 10.96
C ARG A 130 21.70 14.00 9.74
N LEU A 131 22.25 15.14 9.35
CA LEU A 131 21.78 15.84 8.14
C LEU A 131 21.99 15.01 6.86
N ARG A 132 23.18 14.42 6.69
CA ARG A 132 23.48 13.57 5.53
C ARG A 132 22.60 12.33 5.49
N PHE A 133 22.25 11.81 6.66
CA PHE A 133 21.36 10.67 6.81
C PHE A 133 19.94 10.97 6.36
N GLU A 134 19.36 12.08 6.82
CA GLU A 134 18.03 12.50 6.37
C GLU A 134 17.99 12.75 4.85
N HIS A 135 19.07 13.30 4.28
CA HIS A 135 19.19 13.42 2.82
C HIS A 135 19.22 12.05 2.12
N LEU A 136 19.85 11.05 2.72
CA LEU A 136 19.93 9.69 2.16
C LEU A 136 18.56 8.99 2.22
N LEU A 137 17.81 9.17 3.32
CA LEU A 137 16.44 8.70 3.42
C LEU A 137 15.52 9.38 2.40
N ALA A 138 15.71 10.69 2.17
CA ALA A 138 14.96 11.46 1.17
C ALA A 138 15.25 11.02 -0.29
N LEU A 139 16.40 10.39 -0.55
CA LEU A 139 16.71 9.79 -1.86
C LEU A 139 16.07 8.41 -2.06
N ALA A 140 15.68 7.74 -0.97
CA ALA A 140 15.04 6.44 -1.01
C ALA A 140 13.50 6.51 -1.05
N SER A 141 12.94 7.71 -0.86
CA SER A 141 11.52 8.02 -1.00
C SER A 141 11.10 8.15 -2.47
#